data_AF-M1ZUW1-F1
#
_entry.id   AF-M1ZUW1-F1
#
_cell.length_a   1.000
_cell.length_b   1.000
_cell.length_c   1.000
_cell.angle_alpha   90.00
_cell.angle_beta   90.00
_cell.angle_gamma   90.00
#
_symmetry.space_group_name_H-M   'P 1'
#
loop_
_entity.id
_entity.type
_entity.pdbx_description
1 polymer ?
#
loop_
_entity_poly.entity_id
_entity_poly.type
_entity_poly.pdbx_seq_one_letter_code
_entity_poly.pdbx_strand_id
1 'polypeptide(L)' 'MKNSIDLFQRNLLYKEVFNDVIQCNEVTREYGLKLSDKDVKEIIDTRNIALQKSGRIEFNGQIINKIITAFCDSPY' A
#
# COMPACT_ATOMS: atom_id res chain seq x y z
N MET A 1 -17.54 12.97 18.52
CA MET A 1 -16.49 12.04 19.01
C MET A 1 -16.27 10.81 18.12
N LYS A 2 -17.31 10.14 17.58
CA LYS A 2 -17.12 8.97 16.68
C LYS A 2 -16.34 9.29 15.38
N ASN A 3 -16.62 10.43 14.74
CA ASN A 3 -15.95 10.81 13.47
C ASN A 3 -14.46 11.19 13.64
N SER A 4 -14.07 11.74 14.79
CA SER A 4 -12.67 12.14 15.03
C SER A 4 -11.77 10.94 15.32
N ILE A 5 -12.30 9.90 15.97
CA ILE A 5 -11.60 8.63 16.21
C ILE A 5 -11.43 7.86 14.90
N ASP A 6 -12.47 7.78 14.07
CA ASP A 6 -12.41 7.15 12.73
C ASP A 6 -11.38 7.83 11.80
N LEU A 7 -11.36 9.17 11.78
CA LEU A 7 -10.38 9.91 10.98
C LEU A 7 -8.93 9.70 11.46
N PHE A 8 -8.71 9.67 12.78
CA PHE A 8 -7.40 9.40 13.36
C PHE A 8 -6.91 7.99 13.05
N GLN A 9 -7.79 6.98 13.16
CA GLN A 9 -7.49 5.59 12.81
C GLN A 9 -7.15 5.43 11.32
N ARG A 10 -7.88 6.12 10.43
CA ARG A 10 -7.57 6.14 8.99
C ARG A 10 -6.21 6.75 8.69
N ASN A 11 -5.86 7.85 9.36
CA ASN A 11 -4.55 8.49 9.18
C ASN A 11 -3.41 7.62 9.71
N LEU A 12 -3.59 6.94 10.84
CA LEU A 12 -2.62 5.97 11.37
C LEU A 12 -2.43 4.81 10.40
N LEU A 13 -3.54 4.19 9.96
CA LEU A 13 -3.49 3.07 9.02
C LEU A 13 -2.85 3.47 7.69
N TYR A 14 -3.15 4.67 7.18
CA TYR A 14 -2.49 5.19 5.98
C TYR A 14 -0.98 5.28 6.17
N LYS A 15 -0.52 5.81 7.32
CA LYS A 15 0.91 5.96 7.61
C LYS A 15 1.61 4.61 7.75
N GLU A 16 0.99 3.65 8.42
CA GLU A 16 1.52 2.27 8.53
C GLU A 16 1.66 1.62 7.15
N VAL A 17 0.59 1.64 6.36
CA VAL A 17 0.61 1.11 5.00
C VAL A 17 1.66 1.83 4.12
N PHE A 18 1.76 3.15 4.23
CA PHE A 18 2.74 3.92 3.46
C PHE A 18 4.17 3.47 3.79
N ASN A 19 4.47 3.31 5.08
CA ASN A 19 5.78 2.83 5.54
C ASN A 19 6.05 1.39 5.05
N ASP A 20 5.06 0.52 5.12
CA ASP A 20 5.16 -0.86 4.67
C ASP A 20 5.47 -0.94 3.16
N VAL A 21 4.78 -0.13 2.35
CA VAL A 21 4.98 -0.08 0.90
C VAL A 21 6.33 0.53 0.55
N ILE A 22 6.71 1.65 1.16
CA ILE A 22 7.99 2.30 0.85
C ILE A 22 9.17 1.42 1.27
N GLN A 23 9.03 0.62 2.33
CA GLN A 23 10.03 -0.33 2.79
C GLN A 23 10.28 -1.45 1.78
N CYS A 24 9.32 -1.77 0.90
CA CYS A 24 9.54 -2.77 -0.16
C CYS A 24 10.75 -2.40 -1.05
N ASN A 25 11.08 -1.11 -1.17
CA ASN A 25 12.29 -0.64 -1.86
C ASN A 25 13.61 -1.21 -1.33
N GLU A 26 13.65 -1.72 -0.09
CA GLU A 26 14.84 -2.40 0.45
C GLU A 26 15.19 -3.65 -0.36
N VAL A 27 14.16 -4.35 -0.87
CA VAL A 27 14.31 -5.56 -1.69
C VAL A 27 14.16 -5.22 -3.16
N THR A 28 13.07 -4.54 -3.56
CA THR A 28 12.70 -4.40 -4.98
C THR A 28 13.71 -3.65 -5.83
N ARG A 29 14.59 -2.84 -5.22
CA ARG A 29 15.65 -2.12 -5.94
C ARG A 29 16.63 -3.05 -6.63
N GLU A 30 16.87 -4.26 -6.10
CA GLU A 30 17.76 -5.24 -6.72
C GLU A 30 17.21 -5.76 -8.07
N TYR A 31 15.89 -5.67 -8.25
CA TYR A 31 15.18 -6.01 -9.49
C TYR A 31 14.87 -4.79 -10.37
N GLY A 32 15.38 -3.60 -10.02
CA GLY A 32 15.17 -2.37 -10.79
C GLY A 32 13.89 -1.59 -10.48
N LEU A 33 13.07 -2.06 -9.54
CA LEU A 33 11.86 -1.36 -9.10
C LEU A 33 12.14 -0.49 -7.87
N LYS A 34 11.98 0.83 -8.02
CA LYS A 34 12.05 1.79 -6.90
C LYS A 34 10.83 2.70 -6.89
N LEU A 35 9.97 2.53 -5.90
CA LEU A 35 8.79 3.35 -5.67
C LEU A 35 9.18 4.70 -5.04
N SER A 36 8.70 5.80 -5.62
CA SER A 36 8.71 7.12 -5.00
C SER A 36 7.51 7.29 -4.06
N ASP A 37 7.55 8.30 -3.19
CA ASP A 37 6.42 8.64 -2.30
C ASP A 37 5.11 8.87 -3.08
N LYS A 38 5.20 9.40 -4.30
CA LYS A 38 4.05 9.61 -5.18
C LYS A 38 3.48 8.26 -5.65
N ASP A 39 4.35 7.34 -6.06
CA ASP A 39 3.93 6.00 -6.52
C ASP A 39 3.28 5.24 -5.37
N VAL A 40 3.85 5.31 -4.15
CA VAL A 40 3.27 4.69 -2.95
C VAL A 40 1.86 5.23 -2.70
N LYS A 41 1.66 6.55 -2.79
CA LYS A 41 0.33 7.15 -2.61
C LYS A 41 -0.66 6.63 -3.66
N GLU A 42 -0.25 6.58 -4.92
CA GLU A 42 -1.10 6.09 -6.02
C GLU A 42 -1.47 4.60 -5.85
N ILE A 43 -0.51 3.78 -5.41
CA ILE A 43 -0.70 2.37 -5.08
C ILE A 43 -1.75 2.19 -3.96
N ILE A 44 -1.64 2.98 -2.89
CA ILE A 44 -2.58 2.95 -1.75
C ILE A 44 -3.99 3.37 -2.18
N ASP A 45 -4.10 4.45 -2.93
CA ASP A 45 -5.38 4.96 -3.42
C ASP A 45 -6.06 3.95 -4.36
N THR A 46 -5.30 3.37 -5.30
CA THR A 46 -5.79 2.35 -6.23
C THR A 46 -6.25 1.09 -5.52
N ARG A 47 -5.48 0.63 -4.52
CA ARG A 47 -5.88 -0.50 -3.67
C ARG A 47 -7.19 -0.23 -2.95
N ASN A 48 -7.34 0.95 -2.34
CA ASN A 48 -8.58 1.32 -1.62
C ASN A 48 -9.79 1.28 -2.57
N ILE A 49 -9.63 1.80 -3.79
CA ILE A 49 -10.67 1.76 -4.84
C ILE A 49 -10.98 0.30 -5.23
N ALA A 50 -9.97 -0.54 -5.43
CA ALA A 50 -10.14 -1.94 -5.81
C ALA A 50 -10.86 -2.76 -4.73
N LEU A 51 -10.48 -2.57 -3.46
CA LEU A 51 -11.14 -3.20 -2.30
C LEU A 51 -12.61 -2.77 -2.21
N GLN A 52 -12.88 -1.46 -2.32
CA GLN A 52 -14.24 -0.93 -2.30
C GLN A 52 -15.10 -1.51 -3.42
N LYS A 53 -14.60 -1.48 -4.67
CA LYS A 53 -15.33 -1.99 -5.84
C LYS A 53 -15.60 -3.49 -5.76
N SER A 54 -14.71 -4.25 -5.13
CA SER A 54 -14.85 -5.70 -4.98
C SER A 54 -15.58 -6.12 -3.70
N GLY A 55 -16.00 -5.17 -2.86
CA GLY A 55 -16.62 -5.47 -1.55
C GLY A 55 -15.67 -6.18 -0.58
N ARG A 56 -14.35 -6.07 -0.78
CA ARG A 56 -13.33 -6.73 0.04
C ARG A 56 -12.85 -5.80 1.14
N ILE A 57 -12.49 -6.40 2.27
CA ILE A 57 -11.82 -5.74 3.38
C ILE A 57 -10.46 -6.39 3.53
N GLU A 58 -9.43 -5.58 3.70
CA GLU A 58 -8.08 -6.02 3.94
C GLU A 58 -7.65 -5.64 5.36
N PHE A 59 -7.09 -6.61 6.08
CA PHE A 59 -6.55 -6.40 7.42
C PHE A 59 -5.04 -6.18 7.31
N ASN A 60 -4.55 -5.16 8.01
CA ASN A 60 -3.11 -4.87 8.19
C ASN A 60 -2.32 -4.63 6.89
N GLY A 61 -2.95 -4.28 5.77
CA GLY A 61 -2.25 -3.81 4.56
C GLY A 61 -1.27 -4.78 3.90
N GLN A 62 -1.26 -6.06 4.26
CA GLN A 62 -0.20 -6.98 3.85
C GLN A 62 -0.28 -7.44 2.39
N ILE A 63 -1.43 -7.32 1.71
CA ILE A 63 -1.55 -7.85 0.35
C ILE A 63 -0.73 -7.03 -0.62
N ILE A 64 -0.62 -5.72 -0.40
CA ILE A 64 0.03 -4.82 -1.35
C ILE A 64 1.52 -5.10 -1.43
N ASN A 65 2.17 -5.38 -0.29
CA ASN A 65 3.58 -5.75 -0.24
C ASN A 65 3.81 -7.07 -0.99
N LYS A 66 2.91 -8.05 -0.80
CA LYS A 66 3.00 -9.34 -1.52
C LYS A 66 2.87 -9.16 -3.03
N ILE A 67 1.97 -8.29 -3.48
CA ILE A 67 1.83 -7.96 -4.90
C ILE A 67 3.11 -7.29 -5.41
N ILE A 68 3.60 -6.26 -4.71
CA ILE A 68 4.82 -5.54 -5.09
C ILE A 68 6.00 -6.51 -5.22
N THR A 69 6.25 -7.36 -4.22
CA THR A 69 7.32 -8.35 -4.27
C THR A 69 7.12 -9.38 -5.39
N ALA A 70 5.89 -9.84 -5.63
CA ALA A 70 5.62 -10.84 -6.67
C ALA A 70 5.79 -10.33 -8.11
N PHE A 71 5.73 -9.01 -8.31
CA PHE A 71 5.86 -8.37 -9.63
C PHE A 71 7.14 -7.54 -9.78
N CYS A 72 7.98 -7.44 -8.75
CA CYS A 72 9.14 -6.54 -8.80
C CYS A 72 10.21 -6.94 -9.83
N ASP A 73 10.23 -8.20 -10.25
CA ASP A 73 11.07 -8.77 -11.29
C ASP A 73 10.29 -9.07 -12.59
N SER A 74 9.03 -8.63 -12.68
CA SER A 74 8.20 -8.81 -13.87
C SER A 74 8.81 -8.08 -15.07
N PRO A 75 8.91 -8.74 -16.24
CA PRO A 75 9.31 -8.08 -17.48
C PRO A 75 8.17 -7.26 -18.12
N TYR A 76 6.96 -7.33 -17.55
CA TYR A 76 5.76 -6.60 -17.96
C TYR A 76 5.39 -5.53 -16.94
#